data_AF-A0A3E2UMT0-F1
#
_entry.id   AF-A0A3E2UMT0-F1
#
_cell.length_a   1.000
_cell.length_b   1.000
_cell.length_c   1.000
_cell.angle_alpha   90.00
_cell.angle_beta   90.00
_cell.angle_gamma   90.00
#
_symmetry.space_group_name_H-M   'P 1'
#
loop_
_entity.id
_entity.type
_entity.pdbx_description
1 polymer ?
#
loop_
_entity_poly.entity_id
_entity_poly.type
_entity_poly.pdbx_seq_one_letter_code
_entity_poly.pdbx_strand_id
1 'polypeptide(L)'
;MAVFRVEKNSGYTVMSNHHLRNRALSLKAKGLLSQMLSLPEDWDYTLQGLARINRESIDAIRQAIRELEQAGYIQRSRERDEKGRLRGADYVIFELPQPIPASVSPTLENPTLENPTQENPTLENPMQLNKDKLITEKQKKEGLNTDSIPIHSPNPLPLDEDEAAAPPPERTGSRKEAAYQIYRDLILENIEYDTLTQNPRIDREQLDEIVDILLETVCTSRKSIRVAGDDYPAELVKAKFLKLDSHHIEFVMDCLRDNTTKVRNIKQYLRAMLFNAPSTINSYYASLVAHDMAQPDWGRPPNT
;
A
#
# COMPACT_ATOMS: atom_id res chain seq x y z
N MET A 1 8.62 -33.03 -10.76
CA MET A 1 9.26 -32.58 -9.50
C MET A 1 8.25 -31.73 -8.75
N ALA A 2 7.93 -32.07 -7.49
CA ALA A 2 7.04 -31.26 -6.66
C ALA A 2 7.82 -30.07 -6.10
N VAL A 3 7.28 -28.85 -6.24
CA VAL A 3 7.86 -27.64 -5.66
C VAL A 3 7.06 -27.30 -4.41
N PHE A 4 7.64 -27.54 -3.25
CA PHE A 4 7.07 -27.12 -1.97
C PHE A 4 7.47 -25.65 -1.74
N ARG A 5 6.48 -24.76 -1.60
CA ARG A 5 6.70 -23.36 -1.26
C ARG A 5 6.37 -23.18 0.22
N VAL A 6 7.32 -22.65 0.98
CA VAL A 6 7.11 -22.24 2.37
C VAL A 6 6.43 -20.88 2.37
N GLU A 7 5.30 -20.76 3.07
CA GLU A 7 4.65 -19.47 3.32
C GLU A 7 5.54 -18.60 4.22
N LYS A 8 5.86 -17.38 3.78
CA LYS A 8 6.72 -16.45 4.51
C LYS A 8 5.86 -15.38 5.17
N ASN A 9 5.78 -15.43 6.51
CA ASN A 9 4.83 -14.64 7.30
C ASN A 9 5.44 -13.35 7.91
N SER A 10 6.74 -13.13 7.70
CA SER A 10 7.47 -11.91 8.10
C SER A 10 8.84 -11.85 7.42
N GLY A 11 9.44 -10.66 7.31
CA GLY A 11 10.80 -10.49 6.75
C GLY A 11 10.89 -10.78 5.25
N TYR A 12 9.82 -10.46 4.50
CA TYR A 12 9.78 -10.60 3.05
C TYR A 12 9.68 -9.22 2.39
N THR A 13 10.13 -9.15 1.14
CA THR A 13 10.02 -7.94 0.31
C THR A 13 8.98 -8.19 -0.76
N VAL A 14 7.97 -7.32 -0.82
CA VAL A 14 7.01 -7.29 -1.93
C VAL A 14 7.60 -6.43 -3.03
N MET A 15 7.81 -7.03 -4.20
CA MET A 15 8.29 -6.35 -5.39
C MET A 15 7.69 -7.02 -6.64
N SER A 16 7.62 -6.28 -7.73
CA SER A 16 7.17 -6.72 -9.04
C SER A 16 8.02 -7.88 -9.52
N ASN A 17 7.36 -8.86 -10.15
CA ASN A 17 8.05 -10.01 -10.75
C ASN A 17 8.74 -9.66 -12.09
N HIS A 18 8.70 -8.40 -12.53
CA HIS A 18 9.13 -8.00 -13.86
C HIS A 18 10.62 -8.30 -14.11
N HIS A 19 11.53 -7.82 -13.26
CA HIS A 19 12.97 -8.09 -13.40
C HIS A 19 13.31 -9.56 -13.17
N LEU A 20 12.61 -10.24 -12.26
CA LEU A 20 12.79 -11.68 -12.00
C LEU A 20 12.49 -12.52 -13.25
N ARG A 21 11.50 -12.10 -14.05
CA ARG A 21 11.08 -12.77 -15.29
C ARG A 21 11.87 -12.32 -16.54
N ASN A 22 12.63 -11.24 -16.46
CA ASN A 22 13.42 -10.75 -17.59
C ASN A 22 14.54 -11.73 -17.96
N ARG A 23 14.50 -12.32 -19.17
CA ARG A 23 15.52 -13.28 -19.63
C ARG A 23 16.85 -12.63 -20.02
N ALA A 24 16.87 -11.33 -20.28
CA ALA A 24 18.09 -10.60 -20.62
C ALA A 24 18.96 -10.31 -19.38
N LEU A 25 18.39 -10.43 -18.17
CA LEU A 25 19.12 -10.20 -16.93
C LEU A 25 19.76 -11.49 -16.40
N SER A 26 21.02 -11.37 -15.99
CA SER A 26 21.76 -12.35 -15.22
C SER A 26 21.12 -12.56 -13.85
N LEU A 27 21.26 -13.76 -13.28
CA LEU A 27 20.78 -14.03 -11.92
C LEU A 27 21.42 -13.12 -10.88
N LYS A 28 22.66 -12.68 -11.13
CA LYS A 28 23.38 -11.72 -10.30
C LYS A 28 22.70 -10.35 -10.33
N ALA A 29 22.40 -9.82 -11.52
CA ALA A 29 21.67 -8.56 -11.66
C ALA A 29 20.27 -8.63 -11.04
N LYS A 30 19.54 -9.74 -11.24
CA LYS A 30 18.24 -9.97 -10.60
C LYS A 30 18.31 -9.98 -9.08
N GLY A 31 19.28 -10.72 -8.54
CA GLY A 31 19.50 -10.81 -7.10
C GLY A 31 19.87 -9.46 -6.50
N LEU A 32 20.79 -8.74 -7.15
CA LEU A 32 21.23 -7.42 -6.72
C LEU A 32 20.08 -6.40 -6.72
N LEU A 33 19.30 -6.32 -7.80
CA LEU A 33 18.15 -5.42 -7.86
C LEU A 33 17.11 -5.74 -6.79
N SER A 34 16.81 -7.03 -6.59
CA SER A 34 15.86 -7.46 -5.55
C SER A 34 16.34 -7.08 -4.16
N GLN A 35 17.64 -7.25 -3.89
CA GLN A 35 18.22 -6.85 -2.62
C GLN A 35 18.19 -5.32 -2.47
N MET A 36 18.54 -4.55 -3.50
CA MET A 36 18.47 -3.09 -3.46
C MET A 36 17.07 -2.57 -3.15
N LEU A 37 16.02 -3.18 -3.72
CA LEU A 37 14.61 -2.84 -3.43
C LEU A 37 14.16 -3.26 -2.02
N SER A 38 14.87 -4.18 -1.36
CA SER A 38 14.56 -4.64 0.00
C SER A 38 15.19 -3.81 1.11
N LEU A 39 16.11 -2.91 0.75
CA LEU A 39 16.93 -2.16 1.67
C LEU A 39 16.29 -0.78 1.99
N PRO A 40 16.57 -0.19 3.17
CA PRO A 40 16.11 1.16 3.52
C PRO A 40 16.65 2.24 2.58
N GLU A 41 15.93 3.35 2.42
CA GLU A 41 16.35 4.47 1.55
C GLU A 41 17.66 5.13 1.99
N ASP A 42 17.97 5.11 3.29
CA ASP A 42 19.16 5.74 3.91
C ASP A 42 20.40 4.83 3.90
N TRP A 43 20.33 3.66 3.29
CA TRP A 43 21.47 2.77 3.18
C TRP A 43 22.48 3.30 2.14
N ASP A 44 23.77 3.12 2.41
CA ASP A 44 24.89 3.31 1.50
C ASP A 44 24.88 2.27 0.36
N TYR A 45 24.22 2.67 -0.73
CA TYR A 45 24.17 1.98 -2.02
C TYR A 45 25.45 2.13 -2.85
N THR A 46 26.58 2.57 -2.27
CA THR A 46 27.84 2.61 -3.01
C THR A 46 28.28 1.20 -3.40
N LEU A 47 29.19 1.11 -4.38
CA LEU A 47 29.78 -0.17 -4.76
C LEU A 47 30.46 -0.89 -3.58
N GLN A 48 31.02 -0.12 -2.64
CA GLN A 48 31.65 -0.68 -1.43
C GLN A 48 30.58 -1.17 -0.45
N GLY A 49 29.53 -0.38 -0.20
CA GLY A 49 28.43 -0.75 0.67
C GLY A 49 27.75 -2.04 0.22
N LEU A 50 27.38 -2.11 -1.06
CA LEU A 50 26.76 -3.29 -1.67
C LEU A 50 27.68 -4.52 -1.67
N ALA A 51 28.99 -4.35 -1.86
CA ALA A 51 29.93 -5.45 -1.79
C ALA A 51 30.12 -6.00 -0.36
N ARG A 52 29.92 -5.19 0.69
CA ARG A 52 30.05 -5.65 2.09
C ARG A 52 28.97 -6.64 2.50
N ILE A 53 27.76 -6.51 1.95
CA ILE A 53 26.61 -7.35 2.30
C ILE A 53 26.44 -8.56 1.35
N ASN A 54 27.25 -8.65 0.29
CA ASN A 54 27.19 -9.71 -0.71
C ASN A 54 28.48 -10.52 -0.73
N ARG A 55 28.38 -11.80 -1.09
CA ARG A 55 29.56 -12.65 -1.39
C ARG A 55 30.10 -12.40 -2.80
N GLU A 56 30.12 -11.15 -3.23
CA GLU A 56 30.49 -10.73 -4.58
C GLU A 56 31.55 -9.63 -4.50
N SER A 57 32.47 -9.61 -5.47
CA SER A 57 33.51 -8.57 -5.52
C SER A 57 32.92 -7.22 -5.94
N ILE A 58 33.61 -6.14 -5.59
CA ILE A 58 33.24 -4.78 -6.02
C ILE A 58 33.10 -4.70 -7.55
N ASP A 59 33.96 -5.39 -8.29
CA ASP A 59 33.90 -5.42 -9.76
C ASP A 59 32.69 -6.21 -10.28
N ALA A 60 32.32 -7.30 -9.62
CA ALA A 60 31.12 -8.06 -9.97
C ALA A 60 29.83 -7.25 -9.71
N ILE A 61 29.76 -6.53 -8.58
CA ILE A 61 28.67 -5.59 -8.29
C ILE A 61 28.61 -4.48 -9.34
N ARG A 62 29.76 -3.92 -9.72
CA ARG A 62 29.84 -2.88 -10.77
C ARG A 62 29.31 -3.39 -12.11
N GLN A 63 29.65 -4.62 -12.50
CA GLN A 63 29.15 -5.21 -13.74
C GLN A 63 27.62 -5.42 -13.69
N ALA A 64 27.10 -5.93 -12.57
CA ALA A 64 25.66 -6.11 -12.39
C ALA A 64 24.90 -4.78 -12.43
N ILE A 65 25.42 -3.70 -11.84
CA ILE A 65 24.82 -2.37 -11.93
C ILE A 65 24.81 -1.86 -13.37
N ARG A 66 25.90 -2.02 -14.13
CA ARG A 66 25.93 -1.63 -15.56
C ARG A 66 24.88 -2.37 -16.38
N GLU A 67 24.70 -3.66 -16.09
CA GLU A 67 23.66 -4.47 -16.73
C GLU A 67 22.25 -3.93 -16.42
N LEU A 68 22.00 -3.56 -15.15
CA LEU A 68 20.73 -2.96 -14.72
C LEU A 68 20.51 -1.56 -15.30
N GLU A 69 21.56 -0.75 -15.44
CA GLU A 69 21.53 0.55 -16.13
C GLU A 69 21.14 0.36 -17.61
N GLN A 70 21.77 -0.58 -18.31
CA GLN A 70 21.47 -0.92 -19.72
C GLN A 70 20.07 -1.51 -19.92
N ALA A 71 19.49 -2.08 -18.87
CA ALA A 71 18.13 -2.59 -18.89
C ALA A 71 17.10 -1.58 -18.37
N GLY A 72 17.52 -0.37 -17.96
CA GLY A 72 16.65 0.72 -17.52
C GLY A 72 16.16 0.63 -16.07
N TYR A 73 16.67 -0.30 -15.26
CA TYR A 73 16.25 -0.46 -13.86
C TYR A 73 17.01 0.45 -12.90
N ILE A 74 18.17 0.95 -13.29
CA ILE A 74 18.98 1.86 -12.48
C ILE A 74 19.37 3.07 -13.33
N GLN A 75 19.21 4.25 -12.75
CA GLN A 75 19.82 5.47 -13.28
C GLN A 75 20.86 5.98 -12.29
N ARG A 76 22.04 6.31 -12.81
CA ARG A 76 23.14 6.83 -12.01
C ARG A 76 23.28 8.34 -12.19
N SER A 77 23.11 9.11 -11.13
CA SER A 77 23.56 10.50 -11.11
C SER A 77 25.02 10.56 -10.62
N ARG A 78 25.80 11.47 -11.17
CA ARG A 78 27.15 11.78 -10.69
C ARG A 78 27.18 13.24 -10.32
N GLU A 79 27.10 13.55 -9.04
CA GLU A 79 27.35 14.90 -8.57
C GLU A 79 28.86 15.19 -8.58
N ARG A 80 29.23 16.34 -9.15
CA ARG A 80 30.58 16.89 -9.03
C ARG A 80 30.53 18.01 -8.01
N ASP A 81 31.44 18.00 -7.05
CA ASP A 81 31.59 19.11 -6.12
C ASP A 81 32.01 20.38 -6.87
N GLU A 82 31.80 21.55 -6.25
CA GLU A 82 32.25 22.87 -6.74
C GLU A 82 33.76 22.92 -7.06
N LYS A 83 34.55 21.97 -6.55
CA LYS A 83 35.99 21.81 -6.79
C LYS A 83 36.33 20.76 -7.87
N GLY A 84 35.34 20.30 -8.64
CA GLY A 84 35.51 19.32 -9.72
C GLY A 84 35.84 17.89 -9.26
N ARG A 85 35.77 17.60 -7.96
CA ARG A 85 35.96 16.26 -7.41
C ARG A 85 34.68 15.46 -7.58
N LEU A 86 34.80 14.20 -8.00
CA LEU A 86 33.68 13.28 -8.12
C LEU A 86 33.18 12.96 -6.71
N ARG A 87 31.98 13.42 -6.37
CA ARG A 87 31.24 12.91 -5.20
C ARG A 87 30.75 11.50 -5.53
N GLY A 88 30.23 10.80 -4.54
CA GLY A 88 29.64 9.46 -4.73
C GLY A 88 28.66 9.40 -5.91
N ALA A 89 28.34 8.19 -6.35
CA ALA A 89 27.29 8.01 -7.33
C ALA A 89 25.98 7.76 -6.58
N ASP A 90 24.96 8.57 -6.87
CA ASP A 90 23.61 8.29 -6.39
C ASP A 90 22.90 7.44 -7.44
N TYR A 91 22.09 6.51 -6.95
CA TYR A 91 21.33 5.59 -7.79
C TYR A 91 19.85 5.86 -7.58
N VAL A 92 19.14 6.09 -8.69
CA VAL A 92 17.69 6.00 -8.72
C VAL A 92 17.34 4.60 -9.19
N ILE A 93 16.68 3.84 -8.34
CA ILE A 93 16.37 2.42 -8.56
C ILE A 93 14.89 2.32 -8.91
N PHE A 94 14.58 1.65 -10.01
CA PHE A 94 13.22 1.48 -10.50
C PHE A 94 12.81 0.01 -10.46
N GLU A 95 11.56 -0.22 -10.07
CA GLU A 95 10.95 -1.54 -10.08
C GLU A 95 10.54 -1.99 -11.50
N LEU A 96 10.28 -1.02 -12.38
CA LEU A 96 10.02 -1.23 -13.81
C LEU A 96 11.06 -0.47 -14.64
N PRO A 97 11.48 -1.02 -15.79
CA PRO A 97 12.51 -0.41 -16.60
C PRO A 97 12.03 0.93 -17.17
N GLN A 98 12.86 1.96 -17.04
CA GLN A 98 12.63 3.28 -17.61
C GLN A 98 13.23 3.38 -19.02
N PRO A 99 12.65 4.21 -19.92
CA PRO A 99 13.25 4.52 -21.20
C PRO A 99 14.65 5.10 -20.98
N ILE A 100 15.67 4.47 -21.54
CA ILE A 100 17.06 4.93 -21.39
C ILE A 100 17.18 6.19 -22.25
N PRO A 101 17.44 7.38 -21.66
CA PRO A 101 17.67 8.57 -22.44
C PRO A 101 18.91 8.35 -23.32
N ALA A 102 18.79 8.62 -24.62
CA ALA A 102 19.81 8.37 -25.64
C ALA A 102 21.10 9.22 -25.50
N SER A 103 21.40 9.78 -24.32
CA SER A 103 22.50 10.72 -24.12
C SER A 103 23.15 10.52 -22.76
N VAL A 104 24.14 9.63 -22.69
CA VAL A 104 25.53 9.93 -22.29
C VAL A 104 26.35 8.64 -22.40
N SER A 105 26.85 8.37 -23.61
CA SER A 105 28.07 7.56 -23.75
C SER A 105 29.22 8.37 -23.15
N PRO A 106 29.91 7.96 -22.08
CA PRO A 106 31.24 8.47 -21.84
C PRO A 106 32.13 7.70 -22.81
N THR A 107 32.20 8.18 -24.06
CA THR A 107 33.31 7.82 -24.93
C THR A 107 34.55 8.30 -24.21
N LEU A 108 35.29 7.35 -23.66
CA LEU A 108 36.62 7.58 -23.10
C LEU A 108 37.51 7.84 -24.32
N GLU A 109 37.43 9.06 -24.86
CA GLU A 109 38.40 9.53 -25.84
C GLU A 109 39.73 9.66 -25.11
N ASN A 110 40.65 8.76 -25.47
CA ASN A 110 42.05 8.87 -25.09
C ASN A 110 42.56 10.25 -25.51
N PRO A 111 43.24 11.01 -24.62
CA PRO A 111 43.85 12.27 -25.01
C PRO A 111 45.03 11.96 -25.93
N THR A 112 44.87 12.24 -27.22
CA THR A 112 46.00 12.32 -28.14
C THR A 112 46.60 13.70 -27.98
N LEU A 113 47.87 13.70 -27.57
CA LEU A 113 48.68 14.86 -27.26
C LEU A 113 49.20 15.45 -28.58
N GLU A 114 48.64 16.57 -29.05
CA GLU A 114 49.30 17.43 -30.03
C GLU A 114 49.18 18.91 -29.65
N ASN A 115 50.30 19.60 -29.83
CA ASN A 115 50.67 20.91 -29.30
C ASN A 115 49.92 22.08 -29.96
N PRO A 116 49.90 23.26 -29.32
CA PRO A 116 49.16 24.42 -29.78
C PRO A 116 49.89 25.14 -30.90
N THR A 117 49.15 25.74 -31.83
CA THR A 117 49.68 26.84 -32.65
C THR A 117 48.68 27.98 -32.67
N GLN A 118 49.20 29.15 -32.27
CA GLN A 118 48.63 30.48 -32.37
C GLN A 118 48.02 30.75 -33.75
N GLU A 119 46.83 31.34 -33.76
CA GLU A 119 46.59 32.62 -34.43
C GLU A 119 45.23 33.21 -33.99
N ASN A 120 45.27 34.45 -33.55
CA ASN A 120 44.17 35.42 -33.47
C ASN A 120 44.75 36.65 -34.20
N PRO A 121 44.00 37.52 -34.90
CA PRO A 121 42.74 38.12 -34.42
C PRO A 121 41.73 38.40 -35.58
N THR A 122 40.55 39.03 -35.50
CA THR A 122 40.08 40.18 -34.70
C THR A 122 38.56 40.40 -34.95
N LEU A 123 37.87 41.04 -34.00
CA LEU A 123 36.73 41.98 -34.13
C LEU A 123 35.40 41.44 -34.74
N GLU A 124 34.23 41.50 -34.11
CA GLU A 124 33.59 42.54 -33.30
C GLU A 124 32.62 41.96 -32.24
N ASN A 125 32.48 42.70 -31.14
CA ASN A 125 31.50 42.59 -30.06
C ASN A 125 30.50 43.78 -30.24
N PRO A 126 29.50 44.02 -29.36
CA PRO A 126 28.45 43.17 -28.79
C PRO A 126 27.07 43.91 -28.77
N MET A 127 25.99 43.28 -28.30
CA MET A 127 24.88 43.97 -27.59
C MET A 127 24.04 42.89 -26.87
N GLN A 128 24.25 42.68 -25.56
CA GLN A 128 23.52 43.24 -24.40
C GLN A 128 21.99 43.05 -24.48
N LEU A 129 21.27 42.35 -23.59
CA LEU A 129 21.18 42.23 -22.11
C LEU A 129 19.88 42.89 -21.61
N ASN A 130 18.94 42.09 -21.08
CA ASN A 130 18.24 42.18 -19.76
C ASN A 130 16.87 41.46 -19.82
N LYS A 131 16.51 40.50 -18.95
CA LYS A 131 16.16 40.55 -17.50
C LYS A 131 14.89 41.41 -17.27
N ASP A 132 13.77 40.86 -16.77
CA ASP A 132 13.45 40.57 -15.36
C ASP A 132 12.18 39.67 -15.29
N LYS A 133 12.13 38.57 -14.51
CA LYS A 133 11.86 38.38 -13.06
C LYS A 133 10.41 38.64 -12.57
N LEU A 134 9.83 37.55 -12.02
CA LEU A 134 8.99 37.38 -10.82
C LEU A 134 7.49 37.78 -10.88
N ILE A 135 6.57 36.79 -10.85
CA ILE A 135 5.80 36.23 -9.70
C ILE A 135 4.72 37.19 -9.15
N THR A 136 3.46 36.73 -9.07
CA THR A 136 2.60 36.72 -7.86
C THR A 136 1.26 35.96 -8.09
N GLU A 137 1.03 35.00 -7.20
CA GLU A 137 -0.19 34.41 -6.60
C GLU A 137 -1.60 34.94 -6.98
N LYS A 138 -2.62 34.04 -7.04
CA LYS A 138 -3.60 33.77 -5.95
C LYS A 138 -4.74 32.80 -6.31
N GLN A 139 -5.30 32.23 -5.25
CA GLN A 139 -6.32 31.19 -5.07
C GLN A 139 -7.78 31.60 -5.38
N LYS A 140 -8.65 30.62 -5.72
CA LYS A 140 -10.03 30.36 -5.19
C LYS A 140 -10.64 29.17 -5.98
N LYS A 141 -11.10 28.04 -5.42
CA LYS A 141 -12.27 27.70 -4.56
C LYS A 141 -13.65 28.07 -5.15
N GLU A 142 -14.43 27.05 -5.51
CA GLU A 142 -15.90 26.91 -5.59
C GLU A 142 -16.17 25.47 -6.11
N GLY A 143 -17.17 24.67 -5.73
CA GLY A 143 -18.39 24.85 -4.94
C GLY A 143 -19.48 23.89 -5.46
N LEU A 144 -19.83 22.88 -4.64
CA LEU A 144 -21.05 22.05 -4.51
C LEU A 144 -22.27 22.21 -5.46
N ASN A 145 -22.97 21.08 -5.70
CA ASN A 145 -24.42 20.83 -5.40
C ASN A 145 -24.83 19.40 -5.88
N THR A 146 -25.16 18.44 -5.00
CA THR A 146 -26.47 18.06 -4.40
C THR A 146 -27.48 17.42 -5.35
N ASP A 147 -27.89 16.18 -5.06
CA ASP A 147 -29.31 15.79 -5.05
C ASP A 147 -29.55 14.54 -4.20
N SER A 148 -30.64 14.58 -3.42
CA SER A 148 -31.01 13.65 -2.33
C SER A 148 -32.43 13.13 -2.53
N ILE A 149 -32.70 11.85 -2.27
CA ILE A 149 -34.03 11.36 -1.85
C ILE A 149 -33.87 10.08 -0.96
N PRO A 150 -34.87 9.67 -0.14
CA PRO A 150 -34.70 9.50 1.31
C PRO A 150 -34.90 8.05 1.81
N ILE A 151 -34.23 7.68 2.91
CA ILE A 151 -34.41 6.40 3.60
C ILE A 151 -35.35 6.61 4.80
N HIS A 152 -36.48 5.91 4.80
CA HIS A 152 -37.30 5.69 5.99
C HIS A 152 -36.64 4.61 6.85
N SER A 153 -36.21 4.96 8.06
CA SER A 153 -35.88 3.98 9.10
C SER A 153 -36.38 4.51 10.45
N PRO A 154 -37.05 3.67 11.28
CA PRO A 154 -37.61 4.09 12.54
C PRO A 154 -36.49 4.28 13.56
N ASN A 155 -36.33 5.51 14.05
CA ASN A 155 -35.33 5.91 15.02
C ASN A 155 -35.88 5.63 16.45
N PRO A 156 -35.28 4.74 17.27
CA PRO A 156 -35.53 4.75 18.70
C PRO A 156 -34.65 5.84 19.32
N LEU A 157 -35.33 6.83 19.90
CA LEU A 157 -34.86 8.03 20.63
C LEU A 157 -33.43 8.00 21.22
N PRO A 158 -32.67 9.12 21.14
CA PRO A 158 -31.40 9.28 21.83
C PRO A 158 -31.60 9.54 23.33
N LEU A 159 -30.68 8.98 24.12
CA LEU A 159 -30.52 9.24 25.54
C LEU A 159 -29.86 10.62 25.71
N ASP A 160 -30.65 11.63 26.08
CA ASP A 160 -30.13 12.86 26.67
C ASP A 160 -29.96 12.65 28.18
N GLU A 161 -28.72 12.67 28.65
CA GLU A 161 -28.37 12.80 30.06
C GLU A 161 -28.09 14.28 30.34
N ASP A 162 -29.02 14.98 31.01
CA ASP A 162 -28.73 16.17 31.81
C ASP A 162 -29.70 16.26 33.01
N GLU A 163 -29.15 15.83 34.15
CA GLU A 163 -29.27 16.34 35.53
C GLU A 163 -30.60 16.41 36.34
N ALA A 164 -30.49 15.80 37.54
CA ALA A 164 -31.14 16.12 38.83
C ALA A 164 -32.60 15.68 39.11
N ALA A 165 -32.77 14.43 39.60
CA ALA A 165 -33.49 14.09 40.85
C ALA A 165 -33.39 12.57 41.16
N ALA A 166 -33.19 12.25 42.45
CA ALA A 166 -33.05 10.96 43.18
C ALA A 166 -33.44 9.61 42.51
N PRO A 167 -32.78 8.48 42.88
CA PRO A 167 -32.87 7.20 42.16
C PRO A 167 -34.10 6.35 42.57
N PRO A 168 -34.51 5.43 41.70
CA PRO A 168 -34.92 4.09 42.11
C PRO A 168 -33.88 3.06 41.61
N PRO A 169 -33.37 2.16 42.49
CA PRO A 169 -32.50 1.08 42.05
C PRO A 169 -33.32 0.03 41.29
N GLU A 170 -32.68 -0.71 40.38
CA GLU A 170 -33.18 -1.89 39.62
C GLU A 170 -33.80 -1.68 38.22
N ARG A 171 -34.41 -0.54 37.87
CA ARG A 171 -35.02 -0.38 36.51
C ARG A 171 -34.05 -0.05 35.37
N THR A 172 -32.89 0.54 35.66
CA THR A 172 -31.93 1.00 34.64
C THR A 172 -31.10 -0.13 34.02
N GLY A 173 -30.81 -1.19 34.79
CA GLY A 173 -30.12 -2.38 34.28
C GLY A 173 -30.96 -3.16 33.27
N SER A 174 -32.25 -3.38 33.59
CA SER A 174 -33.19 -4.09 32.72
C SER A 174 -33.38 -3.43 31.35
N ARG A 175 -33.35 -2.08 31.27
CA ARG A 175 -33.51 -1.36 30.00
C ARG A 175 -32.26 -1.43 29.12
N LYS A 176 -31.06 -1.40 29.71
CA LYS A 176 -29.79 -1.55 28.98
C LYS A 176 -29.64 -2.97 28.44
N GLU A 177 -30.01 -3.96 29.25
CA GLU A 177 -30.03 -5.37 28.85
C GLU A 177 -30.99 -5.60 27.66
N ALA A 178 -32.19 -5.04 27.71
CA ALA A 178 -33.16 -5.12 26.62
C ALA A 178 -32.62 -4.49 25.32
N ALA A 179 -31.96 -3.32 25.40
CA ALA A 179 -31.36 -2.70 24.23
C ALA A 179 -30.22 -3.54 23.64
N TYR A 180 -29.39 -4.13 24.50
CA TYR A 180 -28.29 -5.02 24.08
C TYR A 180 -28.83 -6.24 23.33
N GLN A 181 -29.90 -6.86 23.83
CA GLN A 181 -30.53 -7.99 23.17
C GLN A 181 -31.13 -7.61 21.81
N ILE A 182 -31.80 -6.45 21.71
CA ILE A 182 -32.35 -5.96 20.43
C ILE A 182 -31.24 -5.79 19.39
N TYR A 183 -30.11 -5.17 19.77
CA TYR A 183 -28.98 -5.02 18.83
C TYR A 183 -28.35 -6.36 18.48
N ARG A 184 -28.26 -7.29 19.44
CA ARG A 184 -27.74 -8.63 19.18
C ARG A 184 -28.61 -9.34 18.14
N ASP A 185 -29.92 -9.36 18.33
CA ASP A 185 -30.85 -10.03 17.42
C ASP A 185 -30.79 -9.40 16.02
N LEU A 186 -30.77 -8.06 15.94
CA LEU A 186 -30.62 -7.33 14.67
C LEU A 186 -29.31 -7.66 13.95
N ILE A 187 -28.19 -7.73 14.67
CA ILE A 187 -26.89 -8.08 14.09
C ILE A 187 -26.94 -9.51 13.55
N LEU A 188 -27.46 -10.46 14.33
CA LEU A 188 -27.56 -11.86 13.93
C LEU A 188 -28.45 -12.06 12.69
N GLU A 189 -29.55 -11.31 12.61
CA GLU A 189 -30.44 -11.29 11.45
C GLU A 189 -29.73 -10.72 10.22
N ASN A 190 -29.11 -9.54 10.34
CA ASN A 190 -28.45 -8.88 9.21
C ASN A 190 -27.32 -9.73 8.60
N ILE A 191 -26.51 -10.38 9.44
CA ILE A 191 -25.39 -11.22 8.98
C ILE A 191 -25.83 -12.63 8.58
N GLU A 192 -27.12 -12.97 8.69
CA GLU A 192 -27.67 -14.30 8.43
C GLU A 192 -26.91 -15.38 9.21
N TYR A 193 -26.70 -15.16 10.52
CA TYR A 193 -25.82 -15.96 11.37
C TYR A 193 -26.09 -17.47 11.26
N ASP A 194 -27.36 -17.88 11.31
CA ASP A 194 -27.75 -19.28 11.24
C ASP A 194 -27.29 -19.94 9.92
N THR A 195 -27.37 -19.21 8.80
CA THR A 195 -26.89 -19.68 7.49
C THR A 195 -25.37 -19.82 7.49
N LEU A 196 -24.65 -18.82 8.00
CA LEU A 196 -23.19 -18.84 8.08
C LEU A 196 -22.69 -20.04 8.91
N THR A 197 -23.38 -20.39 10.01
CA THR A 197 -22.97 -21.54 10.84
C THR A 197 -23.14 -22.90 10.15
N GLN A 198 -23.94 -23.00 9.08
CA GLN A 198 -24.05 -24.23 8.30
C GLN A 198 -22.88 -24.41 7.32
N ASN A 199 -22.13 -23.35 7.03
CA ASN A 199 -21.00 -23.40 6.11
C ASN A 199 -19.78 -24.02 6.81
N PRO A 200 -19.30 -25.22 6.41
CA PRO A 200 -18.18 -25.89 7.07
C PRO A 200 -16.85 -25.14 6.91
N ARG A 201 -16.78 -24.13 6.04
CA ARG A 201 -15.60 -23.27 5.91
C ARG A 201 -15.55 -22.19 6.99
N ILE A 202 -16.65 -21.91 7.68
CA ILE A 202 -16.72 -20.85 8.68
C ILE A 202 -16.40 -21.44 10.06
N ASP A 203 -15.39 -20.86 10.71
CA ASP A 203 -15.10 -21.15 12.10
C ASP A 203 -16.13 -20.43 12.97
N ARG A 204 -16.92 -21.22 13.72
CA ARG A 204 -17.99 -20.70 14.57
C ARG A 204 -17.46 -19.87 15.73
N GLU A 205 -16.31 -20.22 16.31
CA GLU A 205 -15.73 -19.46 17.42
C GLU A 205 -15.28 -18.07 16.94
N GLN A 206 -14.70 -18.00 15.73
CA GLN A 206 -14.36 -16.72 15.11
C GLN A 206 -15.61 -15.91 14.73
N LEU A 207 -16.69 -16.56 14.29
CA LEU A 207 -17.94 -15.89 13.95
C LEU A 207 -18.57 -15.26 15.21
N ASP A 208 -18.58 -16.01 16.31
CA ASP A 208 -19.03 -15.52 17.62
C ASP A 208 -18.17 -14.31 18.07
N GLU A 209 -16.83 -14.35 17.91
CA GLU A 209 -15.95 -13.21 18.20
C GLU A 209 -16.30 -11.97 17.36
N ILE A 210 -16.60 -12.15 16.08
CA ILE A 210 -17.03 -11.05 15.20
C ILE A 210 -18.34 -10.45 15.71
N VAL A 211 -19.34 -11.26 16.05
CA VAL A 211 -20.62 -10.80 16.59
C VAL A 211 -20.42 -9.98 17.86
N ASP A 212 -19.57 -10.46 18.77
CA ASP A 212 -19.25 -9.73 20.01
C ASP A 212 -18.60 -8.37 19.73
N ILE A 213 -17.69 -8.29 18.75
CA ILE A 213 -17.07 -7.03 18.33
C ILE A 213 -18.09 -6.08 17.71
N LEU A 214 -19.01 -6.59 16.89
CA LEU A 214 -20.09 -5.79 16.30
C LEU A 214 -20.97 -5.21 17.40
N LEU A 215 -21.40 -6.06 18.32
CA LEU A 215 -22.30 -5.69 19.41
C LEU A 215 -21.65 -4.69 20.38
N GLU A 216 -20.39 -4.90 20.77
CA GLU A 216 -19.63 -3.93 21.58
C GLU A 216 -19.51 -2.57 20.88
N THR A 217 -19.28 -2.58 19.56
CA THR A 217 -19.10 -1.35 18.78
C THR A 217 -20.42 -0.59 18.66
N VAL A 218 -21.53 -1.29 18.40
CA VAL A 218 -22.86 -0.68 18.28
C VAL A 218 -23.37 -0.16 19.63
N CYS A 219 -23.13 -0.90 20.72
CA CYS A 219 -23.58 -0.54 22.06
C CYS A 219 -22.65 0.44 22.80
N THR A 220 -21.63 1.00 22.14
CA THR A 220 -20.73 1.94 22.81
C THR A 220 -21.41 3.26 23.17
N SER A 221 -21.14 3.77 24.37
CA SER A 221 -21.56 5.10 24.82
C SER A 221 -20.55 6.21 24.48
N ARG A 222 -19.39 5.86 23.90
CA ARG A 222 -18.37 6.83 23.50
C ARG A 222 -18.88 7.69 22.33
N LYS A 223 -18.48 8.96 22.30
CA LYS A 223 -18.81 9.90 21.21
C LYS A 223 -17.99 9.66 19.94
N SER A 224 -16.79 9.08 20.07
CA SER A 224 -15.90 8.75 18.97
C SER A 224 -15.29 7.35 19.11
N ILE A 225 -14.93 6.76 17.97
CA ILE A 225 -14.31 5.44 17.86
C ILE A 225 -13.14 5.54 16.90
N ARG A 226 -11.97 5.05 17.34
CA ARG A 226 -10.79 4.96 16.49
C ARG A 226 -10.85 3.72 15.61
N VAL A 227 -10.70 3.92 14.31
CA VAL A 227 -10.72 2.85 13.29
C VAL A 227 -9.60 3.11 12.28
N ALA A 228 -8.77 2.09 12.03
CA ALA A 228 -7.65 2.16 11.07
C ALA A 228 -6.66 3.34 11.27
N GLY A 229 -6.61 3.93 12.46
CA GLY A 229 -5.71 5.05 12.78
C GLY A 229 -6.43 6.40 12.93
N ASP A 230 -7.65 6.54 12.42
CA ASP A 230 -8.43 7.77 12.46
C ASP A 230 -9.59 7.72 13.46
N ASP A 231 -9.99 8.87 13.99
CA ASP A 231 -11.12 9.00 14.92
C ASP A 231 -12.39 9.38 14.17
N TYR A 232 -13.41 8.52 14.26
CA TYR A 232 -14.71 8.71 13.62
C TYR A 232 -15.79 9.01 14.68
N PRO A 233 -16.83 9.80 14.35
CA PRO A 233 -18.02 9.89 15.18
C PRO A 233 -18.63 8.51 15.40
N ALA A 234 -18.98 8.17 16.64
CA ALA A 234 -19.47 6.83 16.97
C ALA A 234 -20.72 6.46 16.15
N GLU A 235 -21.66 7.40 15.98
CA GLU A 235 -22.89 7.18 15.21
C GLU A 235 -22.63 6.77 13.75
N LEU A 236 -21.57 7.30 13.11
CA LEU A 236 -21.18 6.88 11.76
C LEU A 236 -20.69 5.44 11.74
N VAL A 237 -19.87 5.06 12.73
CA VAL A 237 -19.34 3.69 12.84
C VAL A 237 -20.46 2.71 13.14
N LYS A 238 -21.37 3.04 14.06
CA LYS A 238 -22.57 2.23 14.36
C LYS A 238 -23.43 2.03 13.13
N ALA A 239 -23.72 3.10 12.38
CA ALA A 239 -24.52 3.03 11.16
C ALA A 239 -23.88 2.16 10.07
N LYS A 240 -22.55 2.13 9.98
CA LYS A 240 -21.84 1.22 9.07
C LYS A 240 -21.88 -0.23 9.55
N PHE A 241 -21.68 -0.47 10.84
CA PHE A 241 -21.67 -1.81 11.42
C PHE A 241 -23.04 -2.48 11.32
N LEU A 242 -24.12 -1.72 11.54
CA LEU A 242 -25.49 -2.20 11.39
C LEU A 242 -25.89 -2.48 9.93
N LYS A 243 -25.06 -2.14 8.94
CA LYS A 243 -25.28 -2.46 7.52
C LYS A 243 -24.50 -3.68 7.04
N LEU A 244 -23.72 -4.31 7.92
CA LEU A 244 -22.99 -5.52 7.56
C LEU A 244 -23.97 -6.67 7.36
N ASP A 245 -23.72 -7.46 6.33
CA ASP A 245 -24.47 -8.64 5.95
C ASP A 245 -23.55 -9.88 5.87
N SER A 246 -24.12 -11.03 5.53
CA SER A 246 -23.40 -12.30 5.40
C SER A 246 -22.19 -12.21 4.46
N HIS A 247 -22.29 -11.49 3.34
CA HIS A 247 -21.22 -11.37 2.35
C HIS A 247 -20.02 -10.59 2.91
N HIS A 248 -20.28 -9.55 3.71
CA HIS A 248 -19.21 -8.82 4.39
C HIS A 248 -18.48 -9.70 5.41
N ILE A 249 -19.21 -10.55 6.14
CA ILE A 249 -18.61 -11.45 7.12
C ILE A 249 -17.77 -12.53 6.44
N GLU A 250 -18.26 -13.14 5.36
CA GLU A 250 -17.50 -14.10 4.56
C GLU A 250 -16.19 -13.47 4.03
N PHE A 251 -16.27 -12.28 3.45
CA PHE A 251 -15.08 -11.53 3.00
C PHE A 251 -14.06 -11.31 4.13
N VAL A 252 -14.54 -10.93 5.33
CA VAL A 252 -13.68 -10.73 6.50
C VAL A 252 -13.00 -12.04 6.91
N MET A 253 -13.76 -13.15 6.94
CA MET A 253 -13.23 -14.46 7.30
C MET A 253 -12.23 -14.99 6.27
N ASP A 254 -12.47 -14.79 4.97
CA ASP A 254 -11.54 -15.14 3.90
C ASP A 254 -10.24 -14.34 4.05
N CYS A 255 -10.35 -13.03 4.27
CA CYS A 255 -9.19 -12.17 4.52
C CYS A 255 -8.40 -12.58 5.76
N LEU A 256 -9.04 -13.08 6.82
CA LEU A 256 -8.34 -13.58 8.01
C LEU A 256 -7.61 -14.90 7.74
N ARG A 257 -8.25 -15.81 7.02
CA ARG A 257 -7.69 -17.11 6.65
C ARG A 257 -6.45 -16.95 5.76
N ASP A 258 -6.53 -16.04 4.79
CA ASP A 258 -5.46 -15.79 3.83
C ASP A 258 -4.40 -14.83 4.40
N ASN A 259 -4.63 -14.25 5.59
CA ASN A 259 -3.68 -13.36 6.22
C ASN A 259 -2.46 -14.12 6.72
N THR A 260 -1.35 -13.93 6.03
CA THR A 260 -0.06 -14.50 6.41
C THR A 260 0.69 -13.68 7.46
N THR A 261 0.24 -12.46 7.78
CA THR A 261 0.95 -11.56 8.70
C THR A 261 0.43 -11.68 10.14
N LYS A 262 1.35 -11.71 11.12
CA LYS A 262 0.97 -11.74 12.53
C LYS A 262 0.22 -10.46 12.93
N VAL A 263 -1.04 -10.61 13.29
CA VAL A 263 -1.86 -9.53 13.84
C VAL A 263 -1.54 -9.34 15.33
N ARG A 264 -1.00 -8.16 15.71
CA ARG A 264 -0.65 -7.85 17.10
C ARG A 264 -1.85 -7.50 17.98
N ASN A 265 -2.87 -6.91 17.38
CA ASN A 265 -4.11 -6.51 18.05
C ASN A 265 -5.30 -6.95 17.19
N ILE A 266 -5.77 -8.18 17.43
CA ILE A 266 -6.80 -8.82 16.60
C ILE A 266 -8.11 -8.03 16.58
N LYS A 267 -8.54 -7.53 17.74
CA LYS A 267 -9.77 -6.76 17.88
C LYS A 267 -9.77 -5.47 17.06
N GLN A 268 -8.68 -4.69 17.10
CA GLN A 268 -8.58 -3.47 16.29
C GLN A 268 -8.50 -3.78 14.79
N TYR A 269 -7.82 -4.87 14.44
CA TYR A 269 -7.71 -5.34 13.06
C TYR A 269 -9.09 -5.74 12.50
N LEU A 270 -9.84 -6.57 13.23
CA LEU A 270 -11.20 -6.96 12.87
C LEU A 270 -12.14 -5.76 12.75
N ARG A 271 -12.08 -4.83 13.72
CA ARG A 271 -12.89 -3.59 13.66
C ARG A 271 -12.59 -2.78 12.40
N ALA A 272 -11.33 -2.66 12.02
CA ALA A 272 -10.94 -1.95 10.80
C ALA A 272 -11.43 -2.66 9.54
N MET A 273 -11.34 -3.98 9.48
CA MET A 273 -11.84 -4.75 8.34
C MET A 273 -13.37 -4.67 8.22
N LEU A 274 -14.09 -4.89 9.31
CA LEU A 274 -15.56 -4.79 9.34
C LEU A 274 -16.04 -3.40 8.93
N PHE A 275 -15.37 -2.34 9.36
CA PHE A 275 -15.70 -0.96 8.97
C PHE A 275 -15.51 -0.67 7.47
N ASN A 276 -14.50 -1.30 6.88
CA ASN A 276 -14.10 -1.06 5.49
C ASN A 276 -14.76 -2.03 4.51
N ALA A 277 -15.22 -3.21 4.96
CA ALA A 277 -15.75 -4.27 4.12
C ALA A 277 -16.79 -3.77 3.10
N PRO A 278 -17.83 -2.98 3.47
CA PRO A 278 -18.82 -2.50 2.50
C PRO A 278 -18.26 -1.59 1.41
N SER A 279 -17.11 -0.96 1.66
CA SER A 279 -16.45 -0.05 0.71
C SER A 279 -15.43 -0.76 -0.18
N THR A 280 -14.90 -1.92 0.25
CA THR A 280 -13.75 -2.57 -0.41
C THR A 280 -14.06 -3.92 -1.03
N ILE A 281 -15.12 -4.61 -0.59
CA ILE A 281 -15.43 -5.99 -0.98
C ILE A 281 -15.54 -6.18 -2.50
N ASN A 282 -16.24 -5.29 -3.21
CA ASN A 282 -16.42 -5.39 -4.66
C ASN A 282 -15.09 -5.26 -5.41
N SER A 283 -14.26 -4.29 -5.04
CA SER A 283 -12.95 -4.08 -5.65
C SER A 283 -12.00 -5.25 -5.37
N TYR A 284 -12.08 -5.84 -4.17
CA TYR A 284 -11.30 -7.00 -3.80
C TYR A 284 -11.62 -8.21 -4.68
N TYR A 285 -12.89 -8.61 -4.78
CA TYR A 285 -13.26 -9.76 -5.62
C TYR A 285 -13.03 -9.52 -7.11
N ALA A 286 -13.28 -8.31 -7.61
CA ALA A 286 -12.95 -7.96 -9.00
C ALA A 286 -11.45 -8.12 -9.29
N SER A 287 -10.59 -7.70 -8.35
CA SER A 287 -9.14 -7.84 -8.47
C SER A 287 -8.68 -9.29 -8.40
N LEU A 288 -9.30 -10.11 -7.53
CA LEU A 288 -9.03 -11.55 -7.45
C LEU A 288 -9.41 -12.28 -8.73
N VAL A 289 -10.61 -12.05 -9.26
CA VAL A 289 -11.06 -12.64 -10.52
C VAL A 289 -10.11 -12.24 -11.66
N ALA A 290 -9.76 -10.96 -11.76
CA ALA A 290 -8.82 -10.50 -12.78
C ALA A 290 -7.44 -11.16 -12.65
N HIS A 291 -6.94 -11.33 -11.42
CA HIS A 291 -5.68 -12.03 -11.16
C HIS A 291 -5.74 -13.49 -11.62
N ASP A 292 -6.82 -14.20 -11.29
CA ASP A 292 -6.98 -15.62 -11.63
C ASP A 292 -7.18 -15.82 -13.14
N MET A 293 -7.92 -14.93 -13.79
CA MET A 293 -8.10 -14.93 -15.25
C MET A 293 -6.83 -14.52 -16.01
N ALA A 294 -5.94 -13.72 -15.41
CA ALA A 294 -4.68 -13.29 -16.02
C ALA A 294 -3.59 -14.37 -15.94
N GLN A 295 -3.81 -15.48 -15.22
CA GLN A 295 -2.90 -16.62 -15.29
C GLN A 295 -3.03 -17.28 -16.68
N PRO A 296 -1.93 -17.40 -17.46
CA PRO A 296 -1.98 -18.07 -18.75
C PRO A 296 -2.44 -19.52 -18.58
N ASP A 297 -3.27 -20.01 -19.50
CA ASP A 297 -3.66 -21.42 -19.61
C ASP A 297 -2.40 -22.29 -19.87
N TRP A 298 -1.74 -22.72 -18.79
CA TRP A 298 -0.51 -23.51 -18.83
C TRP A 298 -0.80 -25.01 -19.08
N GLY A 299 -1.59 -25.35 -20.11
CA GLY A 299 -2.11 -26.71 -20.22
C GLY A 299 -2.47 -27.28 -21.60
N ARG A 300 -2.54 -26.51 -22.69
CA ARG A 300 -2.75 -27.13 -24.02
C ARG A 300 -1.41 -27.47 -24.69
N PRO A 301 -1.07 -28.75 -24.89
CA PRO A 301 0.00 -29.09 -25.81
C PRO A 301 -0.39 -28.59 -27.21
N PRO A 302 0.57 -28.11 -28.02
CA PRO A 302 0.28 -27.75 -29.40
C PRO A 302 -0.29 -28.99 -30.09
N ASN A 303 -1.46 -28.85 -30.72
CA ASN A 303 -2.03 -29.89 -31.57
C ASN A 303 -0.98 -30.27 -32.62
N THR A 304 -0.64 -31.55 -32.64
CA THR A 304 0.25 -32.21 -33.61
C THR A 304 -0.17 -31.95 -35.05
#